data_AF-A0A4Y7SN12-F1
#
_entry.id   AF-A0A4Y7SN12-F1
#
_cell.length_a   1.000
_cell.length_b   1.000
_cell.length_c   1.000
_cell.angle_alpha   90.00
_cell.angle_beta   90.00
_cell.angle_gamma   90.00
#
_symmetry.space_group_name_H-M   'P 1'
#
loop_
_entity.id
_entity.type
_entity.pdbx_description
1 polymer ?
#
loop_
_entity_poly.entity_id
_entity_poly.type
_entity_poly.pdbx_seq_one_letter_code
_entity_poly.pdbx_strand_id
1 'polypeptide(L)'
;MLHVHSYMAGVIILLVFPASTAKGLSQNPLPPPAGFQITGPDPWRFDEHPNANSTDNLIFSSVSSLLQTWGNTRYHNGPTIIPGTIPPGTLLYHGTHSPEPPPRGYPEWLAVDPEHSYIFCTSLRSPPNASHPAPNAEPCWHLTFVTTRAIDILYFDGASAGKMQGGSMDAQDIVLWGEVVDTPERRLDERRRANELCQLWGKGGGEGGVDGFVRMELDFEVLLCDFTDGLELVTALNLEYSDFPDWPSSQNPLPTHSVARYPDNALNGDGDLGPPPFIYWLPGIRGFLSGLRHAHFPGEMRIQLHYHRLITFYDTTLFPSLRAVRQGKGRWEHRLKGIVKEDVERLHTRLSTVIGMKGAVREESWESSGVDWRTTLRVLQVRWEDGLEVLRHMLDSAAEGGHRANSTERESQMARRAHGYVEGLLKPYTLNGTRPDAPYDTLHEPGDRHAWAKPIFRLCATIHTLYLTKLDLTPSEALLVHSLRGVERQICRVLVGIWASGVENGLGVEVDLHKGHFRCFTKVIERWRSDLKVLMDWLDWSVWVKCVPPCHFDEICYLPTWVFFPADNDNNGGWLTRPEPKCWTRVHPLR
;
A
#
# COMPACT_ATOMS: atom_id res chain seq x y z
N MET A 1 15.20 -74.64 -2.54
CA MET A 1 14.27 -74.55 -3.67
C MET A 1 13.92 -73.09 -3.88
N LEU A 2 14.30 -72.55 -5.04
CA LEU A 2 14.21 -71.14 -5.39
C LEU A 2 12.76 -70.72 -5.72
N HIS A 3 12.37 -69.54 -5.25
CA HIS A 3 11.23 -68.77 -5.77
C HIS A 3 11.64 -68.07 -7.07
N VAL A 4 10.91 -68.33 -8.17
CA VAL A 4 11.09 -67.69 -9.48
C VAL A 4 9.95 -66.71 -9.71
N HIS A 5 10.30 -65.43 -9.87
CA HIS A 5 9.43 -64.39 -10.42
C HIS A 5 9.26 -64.59 -11.92
N SER A 6 8.02 -64.72 -12.41
CA SER A 6 7.69 -64.67 -13.84
C SER A 6 7.30 -63.26 -14.25
N TYR A 7 8.04 -62.72 -15.22
CA TYR A 7 7.71 -61.51 -15.98
C TYR A 7 6.59 -61.82 -16.98
N MET A 8 5.49 -61.05 -16.97
CA MET A 8 4.54 -61.02 -18.10
C MET A 8 4.90 -59.85 -19.03
N ALA A 9 5.17 -60.20 -20.28
CA ALA A 9 5.37 -59.28 -21.38
C ALA A 9 4.03 -58.71 -21.87
N GLY A 10 3.90 -57.38 -21.87
CA GLY A 10 2.80 -56.67 -22.53
C GLY A 10 3.25 -56.21 -23.93
N VAL A 11 2.61 -56.75 -24.97
CA VAL A 11 2.83 -56.37 -26.38
C VAL A 11 2.22 -54.98 -26.62
N ILE A 12 3.05 -53.99 -26.99
CA ILE A 12 2.58 -52.69 -27.50
C ILE A 12 2.38 -52.83 -29.01
N ILE A 13 1.13 -52.75 -29.46
CA ILE A 13 0.78 -52.67 -30.88
C ILE A 13 1.06 -51.24 -31.35
N LEU A 14 2.12 -51.05 -32.14
CA LEU A 14 2.40 -49.81 -32.86
C LEU A 14 1.43 -49.66 -34.04
N LEU A 15 0.33 -48.93 -33.83
CA LEU A 15 -0.46 -48.39 -34.94
C LEU A 15 0.28 -47.18 -35.53
N VAL A 16 0.90 -47.38 -36.70
CA VAL A 16 1.47 -46.30 -37.51
C VAL A 16 0.32 -45.52 -38.12
N PHE A 17 -0.03 -44.38 -37.52
CA PHE A 17 -0.84 -43.37 -38.20
C PHE A 17 0.07 -42.53 -39.11
N PRO A 18 -0.31 -42.28 -40.38
CA PRO A 18 0.43 -41.36 -41.22
C PRO A 18 0.41 -39.97 -40.59
N ALA A 19 1.60 -39.35 -40.49
CA ALA A 19 1.78 -38.00 -39.98
C ALA A 19 1.04 -37.00 -40.88
N SER A 20 -0.24 -36.77 -40.60
CA SER A 20 -0.92 -35.57 -41.02
C SER A 20 -0.29 -34.44 -40.20
N THR A 21 0.33 -33.47 -40.89
CA THR A 21 0.70 -32.19 -40.29
C THR A 21 -0.57 -31.53 -39.76
N ALA A 22 -0.91 -31.82 -38.51
CA ALA A 22 -1.93 -31.09 -37.79
C ALA A 22 -1.45 -29.64 -37.68
N LYS A 23 -1.89 -28.78 -38.60
CA LYS A 23 -1.93 -27.34 -38.35
C LYS A 23 -2.64 -27.20 -37.01
N GLY A 24 -1.92 -26.74 -35.99
CA GLY A 24 -2.49 -26.55 -34.67
C GLY A 24 -3.82 -25.82 -34.80
N LEU A 25 -4.88 -26.38 -34.21
CA LEU A 25 -6.18 -25.72 -34.18
C LEU A 25 -5.97 -24.30 -33.64
N SER A 26 -6.21 -23.30 -34.50
CA SER A 26 -6.16 -21.90 -34.11
C SER A 26 -7.19 -21.71 -33.00
N GLN A 27 -6.70 -21.39 -31.80
CA GLN A 27 -7.58 -21.10 -30.69
C GLN A 27 -8.21 -19.74 -30.96
N ASN A 28 -9.47 -19.73 -31.36
CA ASN A 28 -10.27 -18.50 -31.40
C ASN A 28 -10.70 -18.21 -29.96
N PRO A 29 -10.23 -17.12 -29.34
CA PRO A 29 -10.80 -16.66 -28.08
C PRO A 29 -12.30 -16.46 -28.27
N LEU A 30 -13.08 -16.64 -27.20
CA LEU A 30 -14.49 -16.24 -27.25
C LEU A 30 -14.54 -14.79 -27.77
N PRO A 31 -15.38 -14.51 -28.79
CA PRO A 31 -15.47 -13.16 -29.32
C PRO A 31 -15.81 -12.25 -28.14
N PRO A 32 -15.17 -11.06 -28.06
CA PRO A 32 -15.50 -10.15 -26.99
C PRO A 32 -17.02 -9.88 -27.08
N PRO A 33 -17.72 -9.89 -25.95
CA PRO A 33 -19.17 -9.81 -25.91
C PRO A 33 -19.68 -8.60 -26.70
N ALA A 34 -20.81 -8.77 -27.40
CA ALA A 34 -21.41 -7.73 -28.24
C ALA A 34 -21.52 -6.40 -27.46
N GLY A 35 -20.91 -5.34 -27.99
CA GLY A 35 -20.75 -4.04 -27.31
C GLY A 35 -19.31 -3.70 -26.90
N PHE A 36 -18.37 -4.65 -26.98
CA PHE A 36 -16.94 -4.37 -26.82
C PHE A 36 -16.36 -3.71 -28.09
N GLN A 37 -16.74 -2.47 -28.35
CA GLN A 37 -15.98 -1.60 -29.22
C GLN A 37 -15.03 -0.80 -28.35
N ILE A 38 -13.72 -1.06 -28.47
CA ILE A 38 -12.72 -0.06 -28.07
C ILE A 38 -12.89 1.06 -29.10
N THR A 39 -13.75 2.04 -28.81
CA THR A 39 -13.95 3.21 -29.68
C THR A 39 -12.70 4.08 -29.60
N GLY A 40 -11.77 3.86 -30.53
CA GLY A 40 -10.54 4.64 -30.70
C GLY A 40 -9.55 3.93 -31.65
N PRO A 41 -8.67 4.67 -32.36
CA PRO A 41 -7.62 4.08 -33.20
C PRO A 41 -6.73 3.13 -32.37
N ASP A 42 -6.36 1.98 -32.93
CA ASP A 42 -5.75 0.82 -32.24
C ASP A 42 -4.53 1.19 -31.36
N PRO A 43 -4.70 1.34 -30.02
CA PRO A 43 -3.70 1.94 -29.12
C PRO A 43 -2.83 0.90 -28.40
N TRP A 44 -2.80 -0.36 -28.84
CA TRP A 44 -2.07 -1.45 -28.19
C TRP A 44 -0.57 -1.45 -28.53
N ARG A 45 0.11 -0.36 -28.15
CA ARG A 45 1.51 -0.08 -28.45
C ARG A 45 2.44 -0.50 -27.32
N PHE A 46 3.56 -1.12 -27.66
CA PHE A 46 4.57 -1.56 -26.68
C PHE A 46 5.52 -0.44 -26.26
N ASP A 47 5.66 0.61 -27.07
CA ASP A 47 6.53 1.76 -26.82
C ASP A 47 5.82 2.93 -26.10
N GLU A 48 4.52 2.80 -25.83
CA GLU A 48 3.75 3.79 -25.08
C GLU A 48 4.00 3.64 -23.58
N HIS A 49 4.86 4.50 -23.03
CA HIS A 49 5.06 4.63 -21.59
C HIS A 49 3.79 5.20 -20.91
N PRO A 50 3.58 4.97 -19.60
CA PRO A 50 2.49 5.60 -18.87
C PRO A 50 2.53 7.11 -19.06
N ASN A 51 1.36 7.74 -19.25
CA ASN A 51 1.27 9.19 -19.29
C ASN A 51 1.81 9.76 -17.98
N ALA A 52 2.73 10.73 -18.05
CA ALA A 52 3.30 11.38 -16.86
C ALA A 52 2.25 12.04 -15.95
N ASN A 53 1.08 12.36 -16.50
CA ASN A 53 -0.06 12.92 -15.78
C ASN A 53 -1.10 11.87 -15.33
N SER A 54 -0.91 10.59 -15.68
CA SER A 54 -1.80 9.52 -15.22
C SER A 54 -1.75 9.40 -13.70
N THR A 55 -2.89 9.07 -13.12
CA THR A 55 -3.06 8.81 -11.69
C THR A 55 -3.48 7.36 -11.42
N ASP A 56 -3.43 6.49 -12.42
CA ASP A 56 -3.94 5.12 -12.31
C ASP A 56 -3.18 4.35 -11.23
N ASN A 57 -1.85 4.37 -11.28
CA ASN A 57 -0.98 3.77 -10.27
C ASN A 57 -1.22 4.38 -8.88
N LEU A 58 -1.42 5.69 -8.80
CA LEU A 58 -1.59 6.41 -7.53
C LEU A 58 -2.92 6.04 -6.86
N ILE A 59 -4.01 6.01 -7.62
CA ILE A 59 -5.34 5.58 -7.16
C ILE A 59 -5.28 4.10 -6.77
N PHE A 60 -4.75 3.23 -7.65
CA PHE A 60 -4.65 1.80 -7.37
C PHE A 60 -3.89 1.54 -6.07
N SER A 61 -2.70 2.11 -5.93
CA SER A 61 -1.85 1.90 -4.77
C SER A 61 -2.50 2.45 -3.50
N SER A 62 -3.03 3.68 -3.50
CA SER A 62 -3.71 4.24 -2.33
C SER A 62 -4.92 3.39 -1.92
N VAL A 63 -5.79 3.03 -2.86
CA VAL A 63 -7.00 2.27 -2.56
C VAL A 63 -6.70 0.84 -2.11
N SER A 64 -5.67 0.19 -2.70
CA SER A 64 -5.23 -1.16 -2.29
C SER A 64 -4.60 -1.21 -0.89
N SER A 65 -4.25 -0.06 -0.32
CA SER A 65 -3.59 0.08 0.98
C SER A 65 -4.49 0.70 2.06
N LEU A 66 -5.77 0.97 1.76
CA LEU A 66 -6.70 1.50 2.76
C LEU A 66 -6.76 0.57 3.99
N LEU A 67 -6.78 1.18 5.18
CA LEU A 67 -6.76 0.51 6.48
C LEU A 67 -5.51 -0.36 6.74
N GLN A 68 -4.39 -0.13 6.05
CA GLN A 68 -3.11 -0.79 6.30
C GLN A 68 -2.07 0.20 6.81
N THR A 69 -1.54 -0.02 8.01
CA THR A 69 -0.63 0.95 8.66
C THR A 69 0.70 1.12 7.91
N TRP A 70 1.20 0.09 7.23
CA TRP A 70 2.44 0.17 6.45
C TRP A 70 2.29 1.06 5.22
N GLY A 71 1.20 0.89 4.48
CA GLY A 71 0.88 1.71 3.31
C GLY A 71 0.64 3.17 3.69
N ASN A 72 -0.12 3.39 4.77
CA ASN A 72 -0.39 4.71 5.32
C ASN A 72 0.87 5.40 5.87
N THR A 73 1.76 4.67 6.53
CA THR A 73 3.04 5.21 7.01
C THR A 73 3.95 5.60 5.84
N ARG A 74 3.97 4.79 4.77
CA ARG A 74 4.71 5.10 3.55
C ARG A 74 4.13 6.28 2.76
N TYR A 75 2.84 6.54 2.83
CA TYR A 75 2.26 7.72 2.16
C TYR A 75 1.35 8.45 3.11
N HIS A 76 1.98 9.14 4.08
CA HIS A 76 1.31 9.72 5.24
C HIS A 76 0.24 10.76 4.91
N ASN A 77 0.30 11.40 3.73
CA ASN A 77 -0.66 12.43 3.33
C ASN A 77 -2.08 11.93 3.08
N GLY A 78 -2.25 10.65 2.72
CA GLY A 78 -3.59 10.06 2.59
C GLY A 78 -4.54 10.80 1.62
N PRO A 79 -4.42 10.59 0.30
CA PRO A 79 -5.16 11.35 -0.70
C PRO A 79 -6.60 10.86 -0.90
N THR A 80 -7.14 10.04 0.01
CA THR A 80 -8.44 9.37 -0.14
C THR A 80 -9.30 9.60 1.08
N ILE A 81 -10.57 9.90 0.84
CA ILE A 81 -11.63 10.01 1.84
C ILE A 81 -12.70 9.01 1.45
N ILE A 82 -13.17 8.19 2.40
CA ILE A 82 -14.11 7.12 2.09
C ILE A 82 -15.08 6.87 3.25
N PRO A 83 -16.40 6.91 2.99
CA PRO A 83 -17.39 6.49 3.99
C PRO A 83 -17.23 5.00 4.34
N GLY A 84 -17.64 4.64 5.54
CA GLY A 84 -17.62 3.25 5.99
C GLY A 84 -18.54 3.02 7.16
N THR A 85 -18.49 1.80 7.69
CA THR A 85 -19.30 1.38 8.82
C THR A 85 -18.49 0.49 9.76
N ILE A 86 -18.65 0.70 11.06
CA ILE A 86 -18.20 -0.24 12.10
C ILE A 86 -19.41 -1.08 12.53
N PRO A 87 -19.41 -2.41 12.33
CA PRO A 87 -20.53 -3.28 12.68
C PRO A 87 -20.81 -3.33 14.18
N PRO A 88 -22.05 -3.66 14.61
CA PRO A 88 -22.35 -3.92 16.01
C PRO A 88 -21.54 -5.09 16.57
N GLY A 89 -21.29 -5.09 17.88
CA GLY A 89 -20.44 -6.06 18.57
C GLY A 89 -18.93 -5.76 18.47
N THR A 90 -18.53 -4.62 17.91
CA THR A 90 -17.12 -4.21 17.84
C THR A 90 -16.68 -3.56 19.15
N LEU A 91 -15.55 -4.02 19.71
CA LEU A 91 -14.93 -3.40 20.88
C LEU A 91 -14.04 -2.22 20.48
N LEU A 92 -14.13 -1.13 21.23
CA LEU A 92 -13.37 0.10 21.07
C LEU A 92 -12.87 0.57 22.44
N TYR A 93 -11.70 1.21 22.50
CA TYR A 93 -10.98 1.43 23.76
C TYR A 93 -10.60 2.89 23.97
N HIS A 94 -10.72 3.39 25.20
CA HIS A 94 -10.37 4.76 25.57
C HIS A 94 -9.48 4.77 26.82
N GLY A 95 -8.29 5.36 26.71
CA GLY A 95 -7.44 5.65 27.86
C GLY A 95 -7.68 7.07 28.34
N THR A 96 -8.03 7.23 29.61
CA THR A 96 -8.35 8.53 30.22
C THR A 96 -8.00 8.54 31.71
N HIS A 97 -8.25 9.67 32.36
CA HIS A 97 -8.06 9.85 33.81
C HIS A 97 -9.40 9.88 34.57
N SER A 98 -10.50 9.51 33.90
CA SER A 98 -11.85 9.46 34.44
C SER A 98 -12.48 8.07 34.26
N PRO A 99 -13.20 7.53 35.26
CA PRO A 99 -13.99 6.30 35.08
C PRO A 99 -15.25 6.52 34.24
N GLU A 100 -15.64 7.77 34.00
CA GLU A 100 -16.88 8.12 33.31
C GLU A 100 -16.67 8.28 31.80
N PRO A 101 -17.60 7.83 30.95
CA PRO A 101 -17.59 8.12 29.52
C PRO A 101 -17.60 9.63 29.23
N PRO A 102 -17.09 10.05 28.05
CA PRO A 102 -17.25 11.42 27.59
C PRO A 102 -18.71 11.88 27.62
N PRO A 103 -18.98 13.13 28.06
CA PRO A 103 -20.34 13.63 28.15
C PRO A 103 -20.95 13.81 26.75
N ARG A 104 -22.29 13.86 26.69
CA ARG A 104 -23.01 14.05 25.44
C ARG A 104 -22.56 15.32 24.71
N GLY A 105 -22.32 15.20 23.40
CA GLY A 105 -21.90 16.31 22.56
C GLY A 105 -20.44 16.72 22.76
N TYR A 106 -19.63 15.89 23.42
CA TYR A 106 -18.19 16.07 23.56
C TYR A 106 -17.46 15.03 22.69
N PRO A 107 -16.96 15.42 21.51
CA PRO A 107 -16.21 14.53 20.64
C PRO A 107 -14.94 14.04 21.30
N GLU A 108 -14.67 12.74 21.19
CA GLU A 108 -13.48 12.11 21.75
C GLU A 108 -13.08 10.86 20.95
N TRP A 109 -11.81 10.49 21.01
CA TRP A 109 -11.28 9.37 20.24
C TRP A 109 -11.36 8.03 20.99
N LEU A 110 -11.50 6.97 20.21
CA LEU A 110 -11.44 5.57 20.64
C LEU A 110 -10.40 4.84 19.79
N ALA A 111 -9.55 4.02 20.38
CA ALA A 111 -8.65 3.15 19.63
C ALA A 111 -9.34 1.84 19.26
N VAL A 112 -8.91 1.24 18.16
CA VAL A 112 -9.34 -0.11 17.77
C VAL A 112 -8.64 -1.18 18.61
N ASP A 113 -7.41 -0.95 19.07
CA ASP A 113 -6.68 -1.87 19.94
C ASP A 113 -6.47 -1.29 21.35
N PRO A 114 -6.56 -2.12 22.40
CA PRO A 114 -6.40 -1.66 23.77
C PRO A 114 -4.99 -1.10 23.99
N GLU A 115 -3.97 -1.68 23.34
CA GLU A 115 -2.60 -1.25 23.48
C GLU A 115 -2.36 0.19 22.99
N HIS A 116 -3.07 0.62 21.96
CA HIS A 116 -3.00 1.99 21.47
C HIS A 116 -3.66 2.97 22.46
N SER A 117 -4.80 2.60 23.04
CA SER A 117 -5.54 3.50 23.94
C SER A 117 -4.85 3.75 25.28
N TYR A 118 -4.21 2.75 25.91
CA TYR A 118 -3.71 2.92 27.28
C TYR A 118 -2.53 3.89 27.37
N ILE A 119 -1.80 4.14 26.29
CA ILE A 119 -0.69 5.12 26.32
C ILE A 119 -1.16 6.52 26.73
N PHE A 120 -2.45 6.82 26.53
CA PHE A 120 -3.05 8.13 26.80
C PHE A 120 -3.60 8.28 28.23
N CYS A 121 -3.72 7.20 28.99
CA CYS A 121 -3.96 7.25 30.44
C CYS A 121 -2.66 7.14 31.25
N THR A 122 -1.55 6.74 30.60
CA THR A 122 -0.23 6.69 31.23
C THR A 122 0.47 8.03 31.04
N SER A 123 0.94 8.63 32.13
CA SER A 123 1.37 10.03 32.18
C SER A 123 2.50 10.38 31.20
N LEU A 124 2.15 10.88 30.00
CA LEU A 124 3.01 11.71 29.13
C LEU A 124 3.29 13.10 29.73
N ARG A 125 2.93 13.32 31.01
CA ARG A 125 2.98 14.63 31.69
C ARG A 125 4.16 14.83 32.64
N SER A 126 4.99 13.83 32.90
CA SER A 126 6.18 14.04 33.73
C SER A 126 7.29 14.71 32.89
N PRO A 127 7.67 15.96 33.18
CA PRO A 127 8.81 16.57 32.50
C PRO A 127 10.07 15.74 32.78
N PRO A 128 11.03 15.68 31.84
CA PRO A 128 12.26 14.88 31.96
C PRO A 128 13.15 15.24 33.17
N ASN A 129 12.81 16.29 33.93
CA ASN A 129 13.54 16.75 35.11
C ASN A 129 12.80 16.47 36.44
N ALA A 130 11.66 15.77 36.43
CA ALA A 130 11.01 15.36 37.67
C ALA A 130 11.77 14.17 38.27
N SER A 131 12.63 14.44 39.24
CA SER A 131 13.43 13.43 39.97
C SER A 131 12.61 12.53 40.90
N HIS A 132 11.27 12.60 40.82
CA HIS A 132 10.32 11.79 41.56
C HIS A 132 9.02 11.67 40.75
N PRO A 133 8.33 10.50 40.76
CA PRO A 133 6.96 10.42 40.28
C PRO A 133 6.12 11.45 41.03
N ALA A 134 5.23 12.14 40.32
CA ALA A 134 4.31 13.08 40.94
C ALA A 134 3.60 12.35 42.10
N PRO A 135 3.59 12.89 43.33
CA PRO A 135 3.07 12.19 44.52
C PRO A 135 1.58 11.83 44.46
N ASN A 136 0.89 12.20 43.37
CA ASN A 136 -0.48 11.83 43.04
C ASN A 136 -0.58 11.51 41.54
N ALA A 137 -0.07 10.36 41.08
CA ALA A 137 -0.35 9.92 39.72
C ALA A 137 -1.87 9.85 39.51
N GLU A 138 -2.40 10.61 38.53
CA GLU A 138 -3.81 10.53 38.17
C GLU A 138 -4.14 9.06 37.81
N PRO A 139 -5.30 8.52 38.23
CA PRO A 139 -5.64 7.13 37.97
C PRO A 139 -5.72 6.89 36.45
N CYS A 140 -5.07 5.83 35.96
CA CYS A 140 -5.25 5.42 34.57
C CYS A 140 -6.55 4.61 34.46
N TRP A 141 -7.57 5.22 33.87
CA TRP A 141 -8.81 4.54 33.52
C TRP A 141 -8.77 4.07 32.07
N HIS A 142 -9.05 2.79 31.88
CA HIS A 142 -9.20 2.16 30.58
C HIS A 142 -10.67 1.75 30.41
N LEU A 143 -11.35 2.46 29.52
CA LEU A 143 -12.76 2.25 29.21
C LEU A 143 -12.86 1.37 27.96
N THR A 144 -13.63 0.30 28.04
CA THR A 144 -13.97 -0.55 26.89
C THR A 144 -15.43 -0.32 26.52
N PHE A 145 -15.67 0.08 25.29
CA PHE A 145 -17.00 0.23 24.71
C PHE A 145 -17.29 -0.89 23.72
N VAL A 146 -18.56 -1.22 23.55
CA VAL A 146 -19.06 -2.06 22.46
C VAL A 146 -20.03 -1.27 21.61
N THR A 147 -19.91 -1.38 20.30
CA THR A 147 -20.89 -0.80 19.37
C THR A 147 -22.20 -1.60 19.43
N THR A 148 -23.33 -0.95 19.72
CA THR A 148 -24.66 -1.60 19.82
C THR A 148 -25.43 -1.59 18.51
N ARG A 149 -25.03 -0.73 17.57
CA ARG A 149 -25.52 -0.66 16.18
C ARG A 149 -24.34 -0.43 15.24
N ALA A 150 -24.62 -0.46 13.94
CA ALA A 150 -23.69 0.04 12.94
C ALA A 150 -23.36 1.52 13.20
N ILE A 151 -22.06 1.85 13.23
CA ILE A 151 -21.54 3.21 13.38
C ILE A 151 -21.09 3.69 12.01
N ASP A 152 -21.73 4.74 11.50
CA ASP A 152 -21.40 5.35 10.21
C ASP A 152 -20.15 6.23 10.38
N ILE A 153 -19.11 5.99 9.59
CA ILE A 153 -17.84 6.72 9.71
C ILE A 153 -17.42 7.34 8.39
N LEU A 154 -16.55 8.35 8.49
CA LEU A 154 -15.75 8.83 7.37
C LEU A 154 -14.27 8.56 7.66
N TYR A 155 -13.61 7.76 6.81
CA TYR A 155 -12.19 7.45 6.95
C TYR A 155 -11.34 8.44 6.15
N PHE A 156 -10.35 9.04 6.82
CA PHE A 156 -9.27 9.79 6.20
C PHE A 156 -8.05 8.90 6.06
N ASP A 157 -7.64 8.62 4.82
CA ASP A 157 -6.49 7.77 4.49
C ASP A 157 -5.15 8.33 5.04
N GLY A 158 -4.07 7.55 4.93
CA GLY A 158 -2.75 7.97 5.37
C GLY A 158 -2.61 8.03 6.90
N ALA A 159 -1.59 8.73 7.37
CA ALA A 159 -1.35 8.94 8.81
C ALA A 159 -2.15 10.13 9.33
N SER A 160 -3.46 10.13 9.07
CA SER A 160 -4.34 11.28 9.24
C SER A 160 -4.53 11.78 10.68
N ALA A 161 -4.08 11.06 11.70
CA ALA A 161 -3.99 11.59 13.06
C ALA A 161 -2.55 12.00 13.45
N GLY A 162 -1.56 11.63 12.65
CA GLY A 162 -0.16 11.94 12.90
C GLY A 162 0.10 13.43 12.79
N LYS A 163 0.37 14.10 13.92
CA LYS A 163 0.60 15.55 14.00
C LYS A 163 1.99 15.95 13.47
N MET A 164 2.33 15.49 12.27
CA MET A 164 3.61 15.72 11.60
C MET A 164 3.53 16.81 10.53
N GLN A 165 4.66 17.47 10.25
CA GLN A 165 4.77 18.32 9.07
C GLN A 165 4.67 17.46 7.81
N GLY A 166 4.24 18.05 6.70
CA GLY A 166 4.38 17.41 5.40
C GLY A 166 3.11 16.77 4.86
N GLY A 167 1.95 16.99 5.51
CA GLY A 167 0.64 16.87 4.85
C GLY A 167 -0.31 15.81 5.36
N SER A 168 0.01 15.13 6.47
CA SER A 168 -0.82 14.07 7.04
C SER A 168 -2.27 14.46 7.29
N MET A 169 -2.53 15.72 7.63
CA MET A 169 -3.87 16.24 7.92
C MET A 169 -4.48 17.09 6.80
N ASP A 170 -3.83 17.21 5.64
CA ASP A 170 -4.28 18.06 4.53
C ASP A 170 -5.75 17.77 4.13
N ALA A 171 -6.14 16.50 4.09
CA ALA A 171 -7.51 16.09 3.71
C ALA A 171 -8.57 16.58 4.73
N GLN A 172 -8.28 16.52 6.03
CA GLN A 172 -9.18 17.02 7.06
C GLN A 172 -9.27 18.55 7.04
N ASP A 173 -8.13 19.21 6.88
CA ASP A 173 -8.06 20.66 6.83
C ASP A 173 -8.87 21.22 5.65
N ILE A 174 -8.82 20.57 4.48
CA ILE A 174 -9.65 20.95 3.33
C ILE A 174 -11.15 20.69 3.60
N VAL A 175 -11.51 19.55 4.20
CA VAL A 175 -12.90 19.23 4.53
C VAL A 175 -13.51 20.20 5.55
N LEU A 176 -12.68 20.80 6.41
CA LEU A 176 -13.12 21.74 7.45
C LEU A 176 -13.08 23.20 7.03
N TRP A 177 -11.96 23.61 6.44
CA TRP A 177 -11.60 25.01 6.26
C TRP A 177 -11.43 25.40 4.80
N GLY A 178 -11.48 24.43 3.88
CA GLY A 178 -11.28 24.66 2.45
C GLY A 178 -9.86 25.08 2.08
N GLU A 179 -8.92 25.01 3.00
CA GLU A 179 -7.52 25.38 2.78
C GLU A 179 -6.58 24.58 3.68
N VAL A 180 -5.32 24.46 3.25
CA VAL A 180 -4.24 23.85 4.03
C VAL A 180 -3.32 24.94 4.57
N VAL A 181 -3.30 25.09 5.89
CA VAL A 181 -2.41 26.02 6.60
C VAL A 181 -1.41 25.21 7.43
N ASP A 182 -0.21 24.99 6.89
CA ASP A 182 0.82 24.15 7.49
C ASP A 182 1.61 24.91 8.57
N THR A 183 0.98 25.15 9.72
CA THR A 183 1.64 25.73 10.91
C THR A 183 1.56 24.77 12.11
N PRO A 184 2.50 24.85 13.07
CA PRO A 184 2.45 24.04 14.28
C PRO A 184 1.15 24.19 15.06
N GLU A 185 0.60 25.40 15.15
CA GLU A 185 -0.64 25.69 15.86
C GLU A 185 -1.81 24.97 15.18
N ARG A 186 -1.93 25.07 13.86
CA ARG A 186 -2.98 24.38 13.10
C ARG A 186 -2.90 22.87 13.27
N ARG A 187 -1.68 22.34 13.17
CA ARG A 187 -1.39 20.91 13.23
C ARG A 187 -1.71 20.33 14.62
N LEU A 188 -1.43 21.06 15.70
CA LEU A 188 -1.61 20.58 17.07
C LEU A 188 -3.02 20.85 17.66
N ASP A 189 -3.87 21.63 16.98
CA ASP A 189 -5.21 21.99 17.45
C ASP A 189 -6.26 20.88 17.22
N GLU A 190 -6.03 19.73 17.85
CA GLU A 190 -6.84 18.53 17.67
C GLU A 190 -8.25 18.69 18.25
N ARG A 191 -8.39 19.38 19.38
CA ARG A 191 -9.71 19.59 20.01
C ARG A 191 -10.63 20.43 19.13
N ARG A 192 -10.11 21.50 18.52
CA ARG A 192 -10.90 22.32 17.58
C ARG A 192 -11.28 21.50 16.35
N ARG A 193 -10.34 20.78 15.75
CA ARG A 193 -10.57 19.90 14.60
C ARG A 193 -11.69 18.90 14.88
N ALA A 194 -11.62 18.22 16.03
CA ALA A 194 -12.62 17.26 16.44
C ALA A 194 -14.02 17.88 16.60
N ASN A 195 -14.09 19.03 17.28
CA ASN A 195 -15.34 19.75 17.48
C ASN A 195 -15.96 20.22 16.15
N GLU A 196 -15.18 20.85 15.29
CA GLU A 196 -15.68 21.38 14.01
C GLU A 196 -16.05 20.24 13.02
N LEU A 197 -15.30 19.13 13.00
CA LEU A 197 -15.67 17.94 12.22
C LEU A 197 -17.03 17.42 12.64
N CYS A 198 -17.26 17.25 13.94
CA CYS A 198 -18.54 16.77 14.45
C CYS A 198 -19.68 17.78 14.28
N GLN A 199 -19.42 19.08 14.40
CA GLN A 199 -20.43 20.12 14.17
C GLN A 199 -20.87 20.22 12.71
N LEU A 200 -19.94 20.07 11.76
CA LEU A 200 -20.24 20.17 10.33
C LEU A 200 -20.76 18.85 9.78
N TRP A 201 -20.06 17.74 10.06
CA TRP A 201 -20.26 16.46 9.37
C TRP A 201 -20.86 15.36 10.26
N GLY A 202 -20.92 15.55 11.57
CA GLY A 202 -21.53 14.61 12.51
C GLY A 202 -23.07 14.54 12.39
N LYS A 203 -23.69 13.50 12.95
CA LYS A 203 -25.16 13.39 13.01
C LYS A 203 -25.78 14.55 13.79
N GLY A 204 -26.70 15.27 13.15
CA GLY A 204 -27.31 16.48 13.71
C GLY A 204 -26.48 17.75 13.48
N GLY A 205 -25.34 17.65 12.78
CA GLY A 205 -24.55 18.77 12.29
C GLY A 205 -25.16 19.46 11.07
N GLY A 206 -24.45 20.48 10.57
CA GLY A 206 -24.93 21.37 9.51
C GLY A 206 -25.04 20.74 8.11
N GLU A 207 -24.10 19.85 7.75
CA GLU A 207 -23.95 19.32 6.38
C GLU A 207 -23.88 17.78 6.29
N GLY A 208 -23.70 17.07 7.42
CA GLY A 208 -23.40 15.63 7.41
C GLY A 208 -24.32 14.71 8.20
N GLY A 209 -23.83 13.48 8.40
CA GLY A 209 -24.62 12.35 8.90
C GLY A 209 -23.80 11.15 9.39
N VAL A 210 -22.49 11.31 9.63
CA VAL A 210 -21.64 10.26 10.23
C VAL A 210 -21.67 10.33 11.76
N ASP A 211 -21.44 9.20 12.41
CA ASP A 211 -21.24 9.11 13.85
C ASP A 211 -19.82 9.55 14.27
N GLY A 212 -18.84 9.41 13.37
CA GLY A 212 -17.45 9.75 13.65
C GLY A 212 -16.51 9.62 12.46
N PHE A 213 -15.21 9.73 12.73
CA PHE A 213 -14.14 9.77 11.74
C PHE A 213 -13.07 8.75 12.09
N VAL A 214 -12.65 7.96 11.11
CA VAL A 214 -11.53 7.03 11.29
C VAL A 214 -10.26 7.70 10.80
N ARG A 215 -9.18 7.57 11.56
CA ARG A 215 -7.86 8.11 11.24
C ARG A 215 -6.76 7.16 11.73
N MET A 216 -5.52 7.41 11.32
CA MET A 216 -4.37 6.61 11.75
C MET A 216 -3.28 7.46 12.38
N GLU A 217 -2.80 7.02 13.54
CA GLU A 217 -1.62 7.54 14.22
C GLU A 217 -0.54 6.45 14.33
N LEU A 218 -0.35 5.84 15.51
CA LEU A 218 0.39 4.59 15.70
C LEU A 218 -0.39 3.39 15.15
N ASP A 219 -1.69 3.44 15.35
CA ASP A 219 -2.70 2.48 14.94
C ASP A 219 -3.97 3.26 14.56
N PHE A 220 -5.05 2.59 14.17
CA PHE A 220 -6.31 3.24 13.83
C PHE A 220 -7.05 3.73 15.08
N GLU A 221 -7.67 4.89 14.94
CA GLU A 221 -8.54 5.52 15.91
C GLU A 221 -9.86 5.95 15.27
N VAL A 222 -10.90 6.04 16.10
CA VAL A 222 -12.23 6.51 15.77
C VAL A 222 -12.50 7.74 16.62
N LEU A 223 -12.46 8.92 16.00
CA LEU A 223 -12.96 10.15 16.60
C LEU A 223 -14.50 10.13 16.54
N LEU A 224 -15.16 9.92 17.67
CA LEU A 224 -16.62 9.81 17.73
C LEU A 224 -17.26 11.09 18.25
N CYS A 225 -18.41 11.46 17.68
CA CYS A 225 -19.10 12.72 18.00
C CYS A 225 -20.05 12.64 19.20
N ASP A 226 -20.70 11.49 19.44
CA ASP A 226 -21.62 11.28 20.55
C ASP A 226 -21.49 9.85 21.09
N PHE A 227 -21.07 9.72 22.35
CA PHE A 227 -20.91 8.44 23.04
C PHE A 227 -22.22 7.86 23.57
N THR A 228 -23.32 8.63 23.51
CA THR A 228 -24.64 8.21 24.02
C THR A 228 -25.52 7.51 22.98
N ASP A 229 -25.10 7.48 21.71
CA ASP A 229 -25.81 6.81 20.62
C ASP A 229 -24.92 5.77 19.93
N GLY A 230 -25.30 4.50 20.05
CA GLY A 230 -24.65 3.39 19.39
C GLY A 230 -23.44 2.79 20.10
N LEU A 231 -23.10 3.27 21.30
CA LEU A 231 -22.12 2.65 22.19
C LEU A 231 -22.73 2.23 23.53
N GLU A 232 -22.17 1.18 24.11
CA GLU A 232 -22.39 0.76 25.50
C GLU A 232 -21.04 0.59 26.20
N LEU A 233 -20.91 1.14 27.41
CA LEU A 233 -19.72 0.94 28.24
C LEU A 233 -19.74 -0.48 28.82
N VAL A 234 -18.77 -1.30 28.43
CA VAL A 234 -18.63 -2.70 28.89
C VAL A 234 -17.85 -2.75 30.20
N THR A 235 -16.72 -2.07 30.25
CA THR A 235 -15.85 -2.03 31.44
C THR A 235 -15.19 -0.67 31.60
N ALA A 236 -14.95 -0.29 32.86
CA ALA A 236 -14.10 0.82 33.25
C ALA A 236 -13.10 0.27 34.28
N LEU A 237 -11.84 0.08 33.86
CA LEU A 237 -10.80 -0.52 34.68
C LEU A 237 -9.77 0.54 35.07
N ASN A 238 -9.48 0.65 36.36
CA ASN A 238 -8.34 1.41 36.84
C ASN A 238 -7.10 0.51 36.73
N LEU A 239 -6.27 0.74 35.73
CA LEU A 239 -5.11 -0.11 35.45
C LEU A 239 -3.98 0.22 36.42
N GLU A 240 -3.30 -0.83 36.89
CA GLU A 240 -2.10 -0.68 37.69
C GLU A 240 -1.00 -0.03 36.85
N TYR A 241 -0.54 1.14 37.29
CA TYR A 241 0.65 1.77 36.77
C TYR A 241 1.87 1.12 37.43
N SER A 242 2.68 0.39 36.66
CA SER A 242 4.02 0.01 37.12
C SER A 242 4.92 1.24 37.01
N ASP A 243 5.29 1.83 38.16
CA ASP A 243 6.43 2.74 38.26
C ASP A 243 7.64 2.00 37.67
N PHE A 244 8.09 2.40 36.48
CA PHE A 244 9.39 1.94 36.01
C PHE A 244 10.43 2.60 36.90
N PRO A 245 11.30 1.82 37.58
CA PRO A 245 12.26 2.39 38.51
C PRO A 245 13.13 3.41 37.77
N ASP A 246 13.24 4.60 38.35
CA ASP A 246 14.22 5.62 37.96
C ASP A 246 15.57 4.93 37.74
N TRP A 247 16.17 5.14 36.57
CA TRP A 247 17.58 4.81 36.40
C TRP A 247 18.37 5.53 37.50
N PRO A 248 19.34 4.90 38.18
CA PRO A 248 20.05 5.56 39.27
C PRO A 248 20.65 6.85 38.73
N SER A 249 20.18 7.98 39.27
CA SER A 249 20.81 9.28 39.06
C SER A 249 22.31 9.11 39.22
N SER A 250 23.08 9.68 38.30
CA SER A 250 24.53 9.57 38.15
C SER A 250 25.35 10.14 39.33
N GLN A 251 25.07 9.74 40.56
CA GLN A 251 25.70 10.24 41.78
C GLN A 251 26.54 9.20 42.54
N ASN A 252 26.62 7.94 42.07
CA ASN A 252 27.58 6.99 42.62
C ASN A 252 28.76 6.79 41.65
N PRO A 253 30.00 7.16 42.03
CA PRO A 253 31.17 6.85 41.22
C PRO A 253 31.29 5.34 41.12
N LEU A 254 31.27 4.83 39.88
CA LEU A 254 31.48 3.42 39.56
C LEU A 254 32.77 2.91 40.25
N PRO A 255 32.78 1.69 40.81
CA PRO A 255 34.02 1.06 41.20
C PRO A 255 34.86 0.88 39.93
N THR A 256 36.01 1.55 39.91
CA THR A 256 37.09 1.27 38.97
C THR A 256 37.37 -0.23 39.00
N HIS A 257 37.09 -0.97 37.92
CA HIS A 257 37.98 -1.97 37.33
C HIS A 257 37.38 -2.58 36.05
N SER A 258 38.22 -2.59 35.01
CA SER A 258 38.07 -3.19 33.66
C SER A 258 37.13 -2.52 32.65
N VAL A 259 37.66 -1.42 32.12
CA VAL A 259 37.39 -0.85 30.80
C VAL A 259 37.40 -1.93 29.71
N ALA A 260 36.23 -2.28 29.17
CA ALA A 260 36.11 -2.65 27.76
C ALA A 260 35.83 -1.33 27.01
N ARG A 261 36.88 -0.84 26.36
CA ARG A 261 36.96 0.44 25.67
C ARG A 261 35.91 0.47 24.54
N TYR A 262 34.89 1.33 24.66
CA TYR A 262 34.12 1.80 23.50
C TYR A 262 35.13 2.38 22.49
N PRO A 263 35.08 2.02 21.20
CA PRO A 263 35.96 2.65 20.23
C PRO A 263 35.50 4.10 19.99
N ASP A 264 36.35 5.05 20.41
CA ASP A 264 36.22 6.51 20.26
C ASP A 264 36.19 7.02 18.80
N ASN A 265 35.82 6.20 17.82
CA ASN A 265 35.81 6.56 16.40
C ASN A 265 34.41 6.65 15.76
N ALA A 266 33.33 6.70 16.54
CA ALA A 266 31.97 6.91 16.01
C ALA A 266 31.64 8.40 15.71
N LEU A 267 32.65 9.28 15.66
CA LEU A 267 32.49 10.69 15.27
C LEU A 267 32.87 10.96 13.80
N ASN A 268 33.16 9.94 13.01
CA ASN A 268 33.36 10.08 11.57
C ASN A 268 32.80 8.85 10.82
N GLY A 269 31.57 8.95 10.34
CA GLY A 269 30.94 7.97 9.43
C GLY A 269 29.75 7.23 10.04
N ASP A 270 28.61 7.32 9.37
CA ASP A 270 27.34 6.61 9.57
C ASP A 270 26.50 7.01 10.80
N GLY A 271 25.45 7.80 10.55
CA GLY A 271 24.51 8.36 11.51
C GLY A 271 23.57 7.32 12.13
N ASP A 272 24.11 6.49 13.01
CA ASP A 272 23.35 5.56 13.85
C ASP A 272 22.85 6.31 15.10
N LEU A 273 21.71 6.99 14.96
CA LEU A 273 20.99 7.59 16.08
C LEU A 273 20.17 6.49 16.77
N GLY A 274 20.63 6.06 17.94
CA GLY A 274 19.91 5.14 18.83
C GLY A 274 18.53 5.68 19.25
N PRO A 275 17.63 4.81 19.77
CA PRO A 275 16.24 5.16 20.05
C PRO A 275 16.10 6.32 21.08
N PRO A 276 15.00 7.10 21.01
CA PRO A 276 14.73 8.17 21.97
C PRO A 276 14.66 7.65 23.43
N PRO A 277 14.89 8.52 24.43
CA PRO A 277 15.10 8.11 25.82
C PRO A 277 13.97 7.27 26.43
N PHE A 278 14.40 6.30 27.26
CA PHE A 278 13.72 5.13 27.84
C PHE A 278 12.35 5.37 28.54
N ILE A 279 12.01 6.59 28.96
CA ILE A 279 10.76 6.89 29.70
C ILE A 279 9.49 6.81 28.82
N TYR A 280 9.63 6.82 27.50
CA TYR A 280 8.54 6.68 26.53
C TYR A 280 8.33 5.24 26.03
N TRP A 281 9.12 4.27 26.51
CA TRP A 281 9.45 3.08 25.72
C TRP A 281 8.44 1.93 25.82
N LEU A 282 7.87 1.59 26.98
CA LEU A 282 7.06 0.36 27.11
C LEU A 282 5.57 0.51 26.77
N PRO A 283 4.87 1.59 27.18
CA PRO A 283 3.53 1.88 26.66
C PRO A 283 3.54 2.18 25.16
N GLY A 284 4.44 3.07 24.71
CA GLY A 284 4.55 3.47 23.32
C GLY A 284 4.89 2.32 22.37
N ILE A 285 5.80 1.41 22.74
CA ILE A 285 6.15 0.28 21.88
C ILE A 285 4.98 -0.70 21.73
N ARG A 286 4.14 -0.90 22.75
CA ARG A 286 3.00 -1.81 22.65
C ARG A 286 1.89 -1.22 21.75
N GLY A 287 1.59 0.07 21.87
CA GLY A 287 0.69 0.75 20.94
C GLY A 287 1.23 0.74 19.50
N PHE A 288 2.54 0.93 19.34
CA PHE A 288 3.17 0.77 18.03
C PHE A 288 3.07 -0.68 17.49
N LEU A 289 3.35 -1.68 18.33
CA LEU A 289 3.24 -3.09 17.96
C LEU A 289 1.78 -3.50 17.66
N SER A 290 0.77 -2.85 18.24
CA SER A 290 -0.63 -3.08 17.86
C SER A 290 -0.91 -2.58 16.46
N GLY A 291 -0.45 -1.38 16.11
CA GLY A 291 -0.52 -0.86 14.75
C GLY A 291 0.12 -1.77 13.70
N LEU A 292 1.22 -2.44 14.05
CA LEU A 292 1.86 -3.42 13.16
C LEU A 292 1.02 -4.69 12.91
N ARG A 293 0.03 -5.01 13.76
CA ARG A 293 -0.94 -6.09 13.47
C ARG A 293 -1.75 -5.79 12.21
N HIS A 294 -1.90 -4.49 11.90
CA HIS A 294 -2.63 -3.98 10.75
C HIS A 294 -1.68 -3.49 9.63
N ALA A 295 -0.39 -3.84 9.67
CA ALA A 295 0.62 -3.34 8.74
C ALA A 295 0.31 -3.67 7.28
N HIS A 296 -0.10 -4.90 7.01
CA HIS A 296 -0.33 -5.41 5.66
C HIS A 296 -1.75 -5.95 5.53
N PHE A 297 -2.17 -6.22 4.29
CA PHE A 297 -3.45 -6.86 4.01
C PHE A 297 -3.70 -8.07 4.93
N PRO A 298 -4.87 -8.18 5.58
CA PRO A 298 -6.08 -7.40 5.33
C PRO A 298 -6.09 -6.00 5.95
N GLY A 299 -5.17 -5.65 6.86
CA GLY A 299 -5.22 -4.40 7.63
C GLY A 299 -6.30 -4.46 8.71
N GLU A 300 -6.81 -3.31 9.16
CA GLU A 300 -7.92 -3.24 10.11
C GLU A 300 -9.21 -3.76 9.44
N MET A 301 -9.81 -4.81 10.02
CA MET A 301 -10.92 -5.56 9.43
C MET A 301 -12.29 -5.21 10.00
N ARG A 302 -12.33 -4.59 11.19
CA ARG A 302 -13.57 -4.21 11.88
C ARG A 302 -14.24 -3.00 11.22
N ILE A 303 -13.49 -2.21 10.46
CA ILE A 303 -14.03 -1.09 9.69
C ILE A 303 -14.32 -1.55 8.25
N GLN A 304 -15.57 -1.41 7.82
CA GLN A 304 -16.04 -1.81 6.48
C GLN A 304 -16.19 -0.57 5.60
N LEU A 305 -15.35 -0.43 4.58
CA LEU A 305 -15.33 0.74 3.71
C LEU A 305 -16.28 0.61 2.51
N HIS A 306 -16.95 1.71 2.16
CA HIS A 306 -17.90 1.80 1.05
C HIS A 306 -17.19 2.30 -0.21
N TYR A 307 -16.46 1.42 -0.91
CA TYR A 307 -15.64 1.77 -2.09
C TYR A 307 -16.44 2.46 -3.20
N HIS A 308 -17.71 2.12 -3.38
CA HIS A 308 -18.61 2.77 -4.35
C HIS A 308 -18.91 4.26 -4.04
N ARG A 309 -18.40 4.79 -2.93
CA ARG A 309 -18.56 6.18 -2.48
C ARG A 309 -17.23 6.89 -2.21
N LEU A 310 -16.11 6.30 -2.64
CA LEU A 310 -14.79 6.86 -2.40
C LEU A 310 -14.61 8.22 -3.08
N ILE A 311 -13.85 9.10 -2.44
CA ILE A 311 -13.38 10.36 -3.01
C ILE A 311 -11.86 10.34 -2.92
N THR A 312 -11.16 10.58 -4.02
CA THR A 312 -9.69 10.68 -3.99
C THR A 312 -9.22 11.94 -4.69
N PHE A 313 -8.28 12.64 -4.08
CA PHE A 313 -7.63 13.84 -4.63
C PHE A 313 -6.76 13.54 -5.87
N TYR A 314 -6.60 12.26 -6.20
CA TYR A 314 -6.05 11.84 -7.49
C TYR A 314 -7.09 11.78 -8.62
N ASP A 315 -8.38 11.92 -8.34
CA ASP A 315 -9.39 12.08 -9.38
C ASP A 315 -9.17 13.41 -10.10
N THR A 316 -8.62 13.30 -11.30
CA THR A 316 -8.23 14.45 -12.10
C THR A 316 -9.38 15.18 -12.76
N THR A 317 -10.59 14.60 -12.71
CA THR A 317 -11.84 15.22 -13.16
C THR A 317 -12.48 16.02 -12.05
N LEU A 318 -12.44 15.50 -10.82
CA LEU A 318 -12.97 16.19 -9.64
C LEU A 318 -12.00 17.29 -9.15
N PHE A 319 -10.69 17.01 -9.18
CA PHE A 319 -9.62 17.88 -8.67
C PHE A 319 -8.55 18.24 -9.74
N PRO A 320 -8.93 18.92 -10.84
CA PRO A 320 -8.00 19.29 -11.89
C PRO A 320 -6.88 20.23 -11.42
N SER A 321 -7.10 21.08 -10.42
CA SER A 321 -6.09 22.04 -9.94
C SER A 321 -4.86 21.36 -9.34
N LEU A 322 -5.06 20.20 -8.70
CA LEU A 322 -3.99 19.44 -8.04
C LEU A 322 -3.01 18.79 -9.03
N ARG A 323 -3.34 18.73 -10.34
CA ARG A 323 -2.41 18.24 -11.37
C ARG A 323 -1.13 19.08 -11.43
N ALA A 324 -1.27 20.40 -11.41
CA ALA A 324 -0.11 21.30 -11.44
C ALA A 324 0.66 21.27 -10.12
N VAL A 325 -0.04 21.11 -8.99
CA VAL A 325 0.56 21.06 -7.64
C VAL A 325 1.54 19.89 -7.48
N ARG A 326 1.23 18.74 -8.08
CA ARG A 326 2.03 17.51 -8.00
C ARG A 326 3.04 17.31 -9.13
N GLN A 327 3.00 18.13 -10.17
CA GLN A 327 3.86 17.94 -11.34
C GLN A 327 5.35 17.99 -10.96
N GLY A 328 6.11 16.97 -11.38
CA GLY A 328 7.55 16.88 -11.13
C GLY A 328 7.96 16.53 -9.69
N LYS A 329 7.00 16.22 -8.82
CA LYS A 329 7.23 15.87 -7.41
C LYS A 329 7.11 14.38 -7.16
N GLY A 330 7.78 13.88 -6.13
CA GLY A 330 7.56 12.51 -5.64
C GLY A 330 6.23 12.39 -4.91
N ARG A 331 5.68 11.16 -4.78
CA ARG A 331 4.38 10.92 -4.14
C ARG A 331 4.29 11.43 -2.70
N TRP A 332 5.39 11.43 -1.96
CA TRP A 332 5.50 12.00 -0.61
C TRP A 332 5.24 13.51 -0.54
N GLU A 333 5.53 14.21 -1.62
CA GLU A 333 5.37 15.65 -1.74
C GLU A 333 4.02 16.04 -2.39
N HIS A 334 3.17 15.05 -2.68
CA HIS A 334 1.81 15.29 -3.14
C HIS A 334 0.97 15.83 -1.97
N ARG A 335 1.04 17.15 -1.80
CA ARG A 335 0.23 17.93 -0.86
C ARG A 335 -1.08 18.35 -1.51
N LEU A 336 -2.07 18.67 -0.69
CA LEU A 336 -3.31 19.29 -1.15
C LEU A 336 -3.28 20.82 -0.99
N LYS A 337 -2.21 21.35 -0.40
CA LYS A 337 -1.91 22.78 -0.37
C LYS A 337 -1.82 23.35 -1.80
N GLY A 338 -2.66 24.35 -2.08
CA GLY A 338 -2.78 24.96 -3.42
C GLY A 338 -4.00 24.47 -4.22
N ILE A 339 -4.87 23.65 -3.61
CA ILE A 339 -6.22 23.40 -4.15
C ILE A 339 -6.98 24.73 -4.33
N VAL A 340 -7.70 24.86 -5.45
CA VAL A 340 -8.51 26.05 -5.73
C VAL A 340 -9.89 25.92 -5.11
N LYS A 341 -10.55 27.06 -4.87
CA LYS A 341 -11.86 27.10 -4.21
C LYS A 341 -12.92 26.28 -4.94
N GLU A 342 -12.92 26.27 -6.27
CA GLU A 342 -13.88 25.53 -7.08
C GLU A 342 -13.75 24.01 -6.89
N ASP A 343 -12.53 23.51 -6.68
CA ASP A 343 -12.26 22.09 -6.40
C ASP A 343 -12.76 21.72 -4.99
N VAL A 344 -12.61 22.62 -4.02
CA VAL A 344 -13.15 22.47 -2.65
C VAL A 344 -14.69 22.47 -2.66
N GLU A 345 -15.33 23.36 -3.40
CA GLU A 345 -16.80 23.38 -3.52
C GLU A 345 -17.34 22.07 -4.11
N ARG A 346 -16.63 21.49 -5.09
CA ARG A 346 -16.95 20.15 -5.63
C ARG A 346 -16.71 19.04 -4.61
N LEU A 347 -15.66 19.13 -3.79
CA LEU A 347 -15.45 18.19 -2.67
C LEU A 347 -16.64 18.19 -1.73
N HIS A 348 -17.02 19.36 -1.19
CA HIS A 348 -18.14 19.47 -0.25
C HIS A 348 -19.43 18.94 -0.85
N THR A 349 -19.74 19.33 -2.10
CA THR A 349 -20.92 18.83 -2.82
C THR A 349 -20.92 17.31 -2.94
N ARG A 350 -19.78 16.71 -3.35
CA ARG A 350 -19.64 15.26 -3.46
C ARG A 350 -19.72 14.59 -2.10
N LEU A 351 -19.10 15.16 -1.07
CA LEU A 351 -19.06 14.63 0.28
C LEU A 351 -20.45 14.60 0.92
N SER A 352 -21.21 15.69 0.85
CA SER A 352 -22.60 15.76 1.30
C SER A 352 -23.48 14.75 0.56
N THR A 353 -23.22 14.50 -0.73
CA THR A 353 -23.97 13.49 -1.50
C THR A 353 -23.70 12.07 -0.99
N VAL A 354 -22.43 11.70 -0.78
CA VAL A 354 -22.07 10.33 -0.40
C VAL A 354 -22.33 9.99 1.08
N ILE A 355 -22.32 11.00 1.95
CA ILE A 355 -22.64 10.88 3.39
C ILE A 355 -24.14 11.06 3.65
N GLY A 356 -24.77 12.06 3.01
CA GLY A 356 -26.09 12.59 3.35
C GLY A 356 -27.29 11.87 2.74
N MET A 357 -27.22 10.56 2.46
CA MET A 357 -28.34 9.81 1.86
C MET A 357 -29.52 9.53 2.83
N LYS A 358 -30.05 10.60 3.42
CA LYS A 358 -31.45 10.75 3.80
C LYS A 358 -32.02 11.98 3.06
N GLY A 359 -32.24 11.90 1.75
CA GLY A 359 -33.29 12.74 1.10
C GLY A 359 -33.04 13.51 -0.21
N ALA A 360 -31.91 13.47 -0.92
CA ALA A 360 -31.74 14.14 -2.23
C ALA A 360 -30.58 13.48 -3.03
N VAL A 361 -30.51 13.30 -4.36
CA VAL A 361 -31.27 13.70 -5.57
C VAL A 361 -31.33 12.45 -6.49
N ARG A 362 -32.39 12.31 -7.30
CA ARG A 362 -32.72 11.13 -8.14
C ARG A 362 -31.84 10.90 -9.40
N GLU A 363 -30.83 11.71 -9.68
CA GLU A 363 -30.13 11.69 -10.98
C GLU A 363 -28.92 10.74 -11.07
N GLU A 364 -28.22 10.45 -9.97
CA GLU A 364 -27.09 9.50 -9.96
C GLU A 364 -27.34 8.41 -8.90
N SER A 365 -27.32 7.14 -9.33
CA SER A 365 -27.37 6.00 -8.42
C SER A 365 -26.03 5.86 -7.71
N TRP A 366 -26.04 5.94 -6.38
CA TRP A 366 -24.91 5.56 -5.52
C TRP A 366 -25.12 4.18 -4.90
N GLU A 367 -25.96 3.37 -5.55
CA GLU A 367 -26.07 1.95 -5.21
C GLU A 367 -24.78 1.24 -5.65
N SER A 368 -24.29 0.37 -4.79
CA SER A 368 -23.11 -0.44 -5.09
C SER A 368 -23.41 -1.37 -6.27
N SER A 369 -22.46 -1.49 -7.21
CA SER A 369 -22.50 -2.53 -8.24
C SER A 369 -22.41 -3.96 -7.68
N GLY A 370 -22.11 -4.11 -6.38
CA GLY A 370 -21.89 -5.38 -5.70
C GLY A 370 -20.46 -5.93 -5.87
N VAL A 371 -19.58 -5.20 -6.55
CA VAL A 371 -18.18 -5.59 -6.72
C VAL A 371 -17.41 -5.46 -5.40
N ASP A 372 -16.72 -6.52 -5.01
CA ASP A 372 -15.75 -6.48 -3.92
C ASP A 372 -14.45 -5.84 -4.41
N TRP A 373 -14.40 -4.52 -4.37
CA TRP A 373 -13.25 -3.71 -4.78
C TRP A 373 -11.99 -3.98 -3.96
N ARG A 374 -12.15 -4.20 -2.64
CA ARG A 374 -11.03 -4.52 -1.74
C ARG A 374 -10.31 -5.79 -2.20
N THR A 375 -11.07 -6.86 -2.44
CA THR A 375 -10.51 -8.14 -2.89
C THR A 375 -10.02 -8.06 -4.33
N THR A 376 -10.77 -7.40 -5.22
CA THR A 376 -10.41 -7.28 -6.64
C THR A 376 -9.05 -6.61 -6.84
N LEU A 377 -8.81 -5.49 -6.16
CA LEU A 377 -7.53 -4.78 -6.22
C LEU A 377 -6.40 -5.62 -5.61
N ARG A 378 -6.63 -6.30 -4.48
CA ARG A 378 -5.63 -7.15 -3.83
C ARG A 378 -5.25 -8.35 -4.71
N VAL A 379 -6.22 -9.01 -5.35
CA VAL A 379 -5.97 -10.15 -6.25
C VAL A 379 -5.06 -9.74 -7.41
N LEU A 380 -5.27 -8.55 -8.00
CA LEU A 380 -4.37 -8.06 -9.05
C LEU A 380 -2.97 -7.78 -8.49
N GLN A 381 -2.86 -7.14 -7.32
CA GLN A 381 -1.56 -6.82 -6.73
C GLN A 381 -0.76 -8.09 -6.42
N VAL A 382 -1.35 -9.05 -5.69
CA VAL A 382 -0.72 -10.33 -5.32
C VAL A 382 -0.27 -11.12 -6.54
N ARG A 383 -1.06 -11.07 -7.62
CA ARG A 383 -0.73 -11.77 -8.86
C ARG A 383 0.61 -11.34 -9.46
N TRP A 384 1.01 -10.09 -9.25
CA TRP A 384 2.18 -9.50 -9.89
C TRP A 384 3.29 -9.09 -8.92
N GLU A 385 3.01 -8.86 -7.63
CA GLU A 385 3.95 -8.24 -6.68
C GLU A 385 5.27 -9.01 -6.54
N ASP A 386 5.21 -10.30 -6.21
CA ASP A 386 6.40 -11.15 -6.07
C ASP A 386 7.03 -11.45 -7.44
N GLY A 387 6.19 -11.60 -8.46
CA GLY A 387 6.61 -11.88 -9.83
C GLY A 387 7.57 -10.82 -10.37
N LEU A 388 7.19 -9.56 -10.23
CA LEU A 388 7.99 -8.43 -10.70
C LEU A 388 9.28 -8.26 -9.88
N GLU A 389 9.22 -8.49 -8.57
CA GLU A 389 10.41 -8.38 -7.70
C GLU A 389 11.46 -9.46 -7.99
N VAL A 390 11.04 -10.71 -8.18
CA VAL A 390 11.92 -11.82 -8.56
C VAL A 390 12.54 -11.56 -9.93
N LEU A 391 11.74 -11.12 -10.90
CA LEU A 391 12.25 -10.77 -12.23
C LEU A 391 13.30 -9.65 -12.17
N ARG A 392 13.07 -8.61 -11.36
CA ARG A 392 14.05 -7.54 -11.12
C ARG A 392 15.34 -8.10 -10.58
N HIS A 393 15.28 -8.93 -9.53
CA HIS A 393 16.46 -9.57 -8.96
C HIS A 393 17.25 -10.41 -9.98
N MET A 394 16.56 -11.18 -10.83
CA MET A 394 17.18 -11.97 -11.90
C MET A 394 17.90 -11.09 -12.94
N LEU A 395 17.28 -9.96 -13.33
CA LEU A 395 17.84 -9.04 -14.32
C LEU A 395 19.00 -8.19 -13.75
N ASP A 396 18.92 -7.75 -12.50
CA ASP A 396 20.00 -7.04 -11.81
C ASP A 396 21.23 -7.95 -11.67
N SER A 397 21.02 -9.18 -11.20
CA SER A 397 22.08 -10.20 -11.08
C SER A 397 22.75 -10.52 -12.43
N ALA A 398 21.98 -10.43 -13.53
CA ALA A 398 22.50 -10.62 -14.87
C ALA A 398 23.37 -9.46 -15.35
N ALA A 399 23.03 -8.23 -14.98
CA ALA A 399 23.80 -7.04 -15.34
C ALA A 399 25.12 -6.92 -14.56
N GLU A 400 25.17 -7.35 -13.30
CA GLU A 400 26.37 -7.25 -12.43
C GLU A 400 27.47 -8.30 -12.74
N GLY A 401 27.13 -9.37 -13.47
CA GLY A 401 28.02 -10.52 -13.71
C GLY A 401 29.15 -10.33 -14.74
N GLY A 402 29.32 -9.13 -15.32
CA GLY A 402 30.15 -8.85 -16.51
C GLY A 402 31.67 -8.98 -16.39
N HIS A 403 32.23 -9.33 -15.22
CA HIS A 403 33.68 -9.27 -14.96
C HIS A 403 34.43 -10.62 -14.88
N ARG A 404 33.85 -11.74 -15.34
CA ARG A 404 34.52 -13.08 -15.30
C ARG A 404 34.60 -13.76 -16.67
N ALA A 405 35.59 -14.66 -16.82
CA ALA A 405 35.96 -15.36 -18.06
C ALA A 405 34.87 -16.27 -18.70
N ASN A 406 33.73 -16.50 -18.04
CA ASN A 406 32.55 -17.21 -18.58
C ASN A 406 31.31 -16.30 -18.68
N SER A 407 31.50 -15.00 -18.92
CA SER A 407 30.42 -14.00 -18.89
C SER A 407 29.31 -14.29 -19.89
N THR A 408 29.63 -14.64 -21.15
CA THR A 408 28.63 -14.88 -22.21
C THR A 408 27.75 -16.10 -21.96
N GLU A 409 28.33 -17.19 -21.42
CA GLU A 409 27.57 -18.38 -21.04
C GLU A 409 26.61 -18.05 -19.89
N ARG A 410 27.13 -17.42 -18.84
CA ARG A 410 26.35 -17.04 -17.66
C ARG A 410 25.22 -16.08 -18.03
N GLU A 411 25.50 -15.09 -18.87
CA GLU A 411 24.51 -14.14 -19.39
C GLU A 411 23.44 -14.83 -20.23
N SER A 412 23.82 -15.73 -21.14
CA SER A 412 22.86 -16.50 -21.94
C SER A 412 21.95 -17.38 -21.07
N GLN A 413 22.50 -18.00 -20.03
CA GLN A 413 21.71 -18.77 -19.07
C GLN A 413 20.74 -17.88 -18.28
N MET A 414 21.18 -16.70 -17.84
CA MET A 414 20.30 -15.77 -17.12
C MET A 414 19.19 -15.20 -18.02
N ALA A 415 19.48 -14.86 -19.28
CA ALA A 415 18.48 -14.45 -20.25
C ALA A 415 17.39 -15.52 -20.46
N ARG A 416 17.80 -16.80 -20.62
CA ARG A 416 16.86 -17.94 -20.74
C ARG A 416 16.02 -18.12 -19.48
N ARG A 417 16.61 -18.00 -18.30
CA ARG A 417 15.89 -18.11 -17.02
C ARG A 417 14.87 -16.98 -16.84
N ALA A 418 15.28 -15.73 -17.08
CA ALA A 418 14.38 -14.58 -16.98
C ALA A 418 13.24 -14.66 -18.00
N HIS A 419 13.54 -15.03 -19.25
CA HIS A 419 12.53 -15.22 -20.29
C HIS A 419 11.55 -16.35 -19.95
N GLY A 420 12.04 -17.52 -19.53
CA GLY A 420 11.19 -18.63 -19.11
C GLY A 420 10.34 -18.31 -17.88
N TYR A 421 10.85 -17.48 -16.96
CA TYR A 421 10.09 -16.99 -15.82
C TYR A 421 8.92 -16.09 -16.26
N VAL A 422 9.17 -15.13 -17.16
CA VAL A 422 8.11 -14.28 -17.74
C VAL A 422 7.10 -15.10 -18.54
N GLU A 423 7.55 -16.10 -19.30
CA GLU A 423 6.65 -17.04 -19.99
C GLU A 423 5.73 -17.77 -18.99
N GLY A 424 6.26 -18.16 -17.83
CA GLY A 424 5.49 -18.74 -16.73
C GLY A 424 4.42 -17.78 -16.20
N LEU A 425 4.78 -16.51 -15.95
CA LEU A 425 3.84 -15.48 -15.48
C LEU A 425 2.71 -15.22 -16.50
N LEU A 426 3.03 -15.26 -17.79
CA LEU A 426 2.07 -14.99 -18.87
C LEU A 426 1.31 -16.23 -19.35
N LYS A 427 1.65 -17.42 -18.85
CA LYS A 427 1.09 -18.69 -19.35
C LYS A 427 -0.44 -18.72 -19.46
N PRO A 428 -1.22 -18.15 -18.52
CA PRO A 428 -2.68 -18.11 -18.63
C PRO A 428 -3.20 -17.32 -19.84
N TYR A 429 -2.38 -16.46 -20.45
CA TYR A 429 -2.73 -15.57 -21.56
C TYR A 429 -2.08 -15.95 -22.89
N THR A 430 -1.09 -16.85 -22.88
CA THR A 430 -0.35 -17.25 -24.08
C THR A 430 -1.22 -18.14 -24.97
N LEU A 431 -1.70 -17.58 -26.08
CA LEU A 431 -2.57 -18.25 -27.03
C LEU A 431 -1.80 -19.23 -27.93
N ASN A 432 -2.39 -20.40 -28.21
CA ASN A 432 -1.79 -21.38 -29.11
C ASN A 432 -1.63 -20.82 -30.52
N GLY A 433 -0.46 -21.03 -31.14
CA GLY A 433 -0.16 -20.56 -32.49
C GLY A 433 0.29 -19.10 -32.59
N THR A 434 0.32 -18.33 -31.49
CA THR A 434 0.84 -16.95 -31.50
C THR A 434 2.35 -16.96 -31.55
N ARG A 435 2.93 -16.71 -32.74
CA ARG A 435 4.38 -16.69 -33.00
C ARG A 435 4.70 -15.60 -34.04
N PRO A 436 5.93 -15.06 -34.06
CA PRO A 436 6.34 -14.15 -35.12
C PRO A 436 6.41 -14.88 -36.47
N ASP A 437 6.05 -14.18 -37.55
CA ASP A 437 6.29 -14.66 -38.91
C ASP A 437 7.80 -14.76 -39.19
N ALA A 438 8.24 -15.85 -39.82
CA ALA A 438 9.65 -16.09 -40.11
C ALA A 438 10.03 -15.53 -41.50
N PRO A 439 11.23 -14.91 -41.67
CA PRO A 439 12.16 -14.41 -40.66
C PRO A 439 11.84 -12.95 -40.27
N TYR A 440 11.79 -12.67 -38.97
CA TYR A 440 11.58 -11.32 -38.44
C TYR A 440 12.83 -10.47 -38.70
N ASP A 441 12.84 -9.76 -39.83
CA ASP A 441 13.94 -8.88 -40.22
C ASP A 441 13.88 -7.57 -39.42
N THR A 442 15.03 -7.08 -39.00
CA THR A 442 15.22 -6.06 -37.95
C THR A 442 14.83 -4.62 -38.34
N LEU A 443 14.07 -4.45 -39.41
CA LEU A 443 13.70 -3.16 -40.02
C LEU A 443 12.21 -2.83 -39.81
N HIS A 444 11.72 -2.88 -38.57
CA HIS A 444 10.37 -2.42 -38.26
C HIS A 444 10.35 -1.00 -37.70
N GLU A 445 9.37 -0.21 -38.14
CA GLU A 445 9.12 1.11 -37.59
C GLU A 445 8.85 1.02 -36.07
N PRO A 446 9.21 2.06 -35.28
CA PRO A 446 9.09 2.05 -33.82
C PRO A 446 7.71 1.64 -33.28
N GLY A 447 6.63 1.88 -34.05
CA GLY A 447 5.24 1.57 -33.69
C GLY A 447 4.79 0.11 -33.89
N ASP A 448 5.59 -0.73 -34.57
CA ASP A 448 5.24 -2.12 -34.92
C ASP A 448 6.07 -3.18 -34.17
N ARG A 449 6.85 -2.77 -33.16
CA ARG A 449 7.59 -3.70 -32.31
C ARG A 449 6.63 -4.69 -31.64
N HIS A 450 6.95 -5.98 -31.72
CA HIS A 450 6.17 -7.08 -31.12
C HIS A 450 4.71 -7.14 -31.62
N ALA A 451 4.41 -6.66 -32.84
CA ALA A 451 3.04 -6.62 -33.36
C ALA A 451 2.30 -7.97 -33.29
N TRP A 452 3.01 -9.09 -33.53
CA TRP A 452 2.48 -10.44 -33.43
C TRP A 452 2.03 -10.84 -32.00
N ALA A 453 2.54 -10.16 -30.97
CA ALA A 453 2.18 -10.39 -29.56
C ALA A 453 1.01 -9.53 -29.06
N LYS A 454 0.48 -8.61 -29.88
CA LYS A 454 -0.67 -7.73 -29.54
C LYS A 454 -1.89 -8.51 -28.98
N PRO A 455 -2.29 -9.68 -29.50
CA PRO A 455 -3.41 -10.44 -28.94
C PRO A 455 -3.21 -10.86 -27.48
N ILE A 456 -1.98 -11.28 -27.12
CA ILE A 456 -1.63 -11.68 -25.75
C ILE A 456 -1.60 -10.46 -24.84
N PHE A 457 -1.03 -9.35 -25.32
CA PHE A 457 -1.06 -8.07 -24.58
C PHE A 457 -2.50 -7.64 -24.27
N ARG A 458 -3.38 -7.65 -25.26
CA ARG A 458 -4.81 -7.31 -25.10
C ARG A 458 -5.50 -8.19 -24.07
N LEU A 459 -5.32 -9.51 -24.18
CA LEU A 459 -5.96 -10.46 -23.27
C LEU A 459 -5.47 -10.25 -21.83
N CYS A 460 -4.15 -10.21 -21.64
CA CYS A 460 -3.53 -9.96 -20.34
C CYS A 460 -4.07 -8.65 -19.74
N ALA A 461 -4.10 -7.57 -20.52
CA ALA A 461 -4.43 -6.22 -20.02
C ALA A 461 -5.91 -5.96 -19.75
N THR A 462 -6.82 -6.86 -20.12
CA THR A 462 -8.27 -6.61 -20.03
C THR A 462 -9.05 -7.67 -19.28
N ILE A 463 -8.46 -8.84 -19.02
CA ILE A 463 -9.20 -9.98 -18.47
C ILE A 463 -9.90 -9.69 -17.13
N HIS A 464 -9.30 -8.88 -16.25
CA HIS A 464 -9.90 -8.54 -14.95
C HIS A 464 -10.89 -7.36 -15.01
N THR A 465 -10.95 -6.62 -16.13
CA THR A 465 -11.78 -5.42 -16.26
C THR A 465 -12.91 -5.56 -17.28
N LEU A 466 -12.84 -6.53 -18.19
CA LEU A 466 -13.76 -6.68 -19.32
C LEU A 466 -15.23 -6.87 -18.91
N TYR A 467 -15.48 -7.54 -17.78
CA TYR A 467 -16.84 -7.68 -17.26
C TYR A 467 -17.27 -6.47 -16.42
N LEU A 468 -16.34 -5.88 -15.65
CA LEU A 468 -16.62 -4.74 -14.78
C LEU A 468 -17.14 -3.53 -15.57
N THR A 469 -16.63 -3.29 -16.77
CA THR A 469 -17.06 -2.18 -17.64
C THR A 469 -18.50 -2.29 -18.15
N LYS A 470 -19.20 -3.40 -17.89
CA LYS A 470 -20.60 -3.61 -18.26
C LYS A 470 -21.58 -3.43 -17.10
N LEU A 471 -21.07 -3.31 -15.89
CA LEU A 471 -21.90 -3.09 -14.72
C LEU A 471 -22.41 -1.65 -14.71
N ASP A 472 -23.51 -1.43 -14.01
CA ASP A 472 -23.92 -0.08 -13.63
C ASP A 472 -23.02 0.35 -12.47
N LEU A 473 -22.09 1.26 -12.77
CA LEU A 473 -21.02 1.66 -11.85
C LEU A 473 -21.29 3.07 -11.36
N THR A 474 -21.09 3.30 -10.05
CA THR A 474 -21.04 4.69 -9.55
C THR A 474 -19.83 5.43 -10.14
N PRO A 475 -19.79 6.77 -10.10
CA PRO A 475 -18.61 7.53 -10.52
C PRO A 475 -17.30 7.07 -9.84
N SER A 476 -17.39 6.70 -8.55
CA SER A 476 -16.25 6.17 -7.78
C SER A 476 -15.81 4.79 -8.27
N GLU A 477 -16.75 3.90 -8.60
CA GLU A 477 -16.42 2.57 -9.13
C GLU A 477 -15.85 2.63 -10.55
N ALA A 478 -16.38 3.52 -11.40
CA ALA A 478 -15.83 3.78 -12.73
C ALA A 478 -14.37 4.26 -12.66
N LEU A 479 -14.05 5.10 -11.68
CA LEU A 479 -12.67 5.53 -11.39
C LEU A 479 -11.77 4.35 -10.98
N LEU A 480 -12.28 3.43 -10.17
CA LEU A 480 -11.55 2.21 -9.79
C LEU A 480 -11.30 1.27 -10.98
N VAL A 481 -12.29 1.08 -11.86
CA VAL A 481 -12.10 0.32 -13.12
C VAL A 481 -11.01 0.95 -13.98
N HIS A 482 -11.03 2.28 -14.12
CA HIS A 482 -10.04 3.00 -14.93
C HIS A 482 -8.62 2.79 -14.38
N SER A 483 -8.46 2.98 -13.08
CA SER A 483 -7.22 2.75 -12.34
C SER A 483 -6.69 1.32 -12.48
N LEU A 484 -7.56 0.33 -12.24
CA LEU A 484 -7.25 -1.10 -12.38
C LEU A 484 -6.78 -1.44 -13.79
N ARG A 485 -7.50 -0.94 -14.81
CA ARG A 485 -7.16 -1.14 -16.22
C ARG A 485 -5.83 -0.47 -16.59
N GLY A 486 -5.56 0.73 -16.08
CA GLY A 486 -4.32 1.45 -16.32
C GLY A 486 -3.11 0.69 -15.78
N VAL A 487 -3.18 0.23 -14.53
CA VAL A 487 -2.13 -0.58 -13.89
C VAL A 487 -1.90 -1.89 -14.63
N GLU A 488 -2.97 -2.64 -14.90
CA GLU A 488 -2.86 -3.94 -15.57
C GLU A 488 -2.30 -3.80 -16.99
N ARG A 489 -2.73 -2.77 -17.74
CA ARG A 489 -2.18 -2.47 -19.07
C ARG A 489 -0.68 -2.23 -19.01
N GLN A 490 -0.16 -1.49 -18.03
CA GLN A 490 1.28 -1.20 -17.95
C GLN A 490 2.10 -2.44 -17.55
N ILE A 491 1.59 -3.26 -16.63
CA ILE A 491 2.22 -4.53 -16.26
C ILE A 491 2.31 -5.46 -17.49
N CYS A 492 1.17 -5.67 -18.16
CA CYS A 492 1.09 -6.54 -19.32
C CYS A 492 1.90 -6.00 -20.51
N ARG A 493 1.97 -4.67 -20.72
CA ARG A 493 2.80 -4.06 -21.77
C ARG A 493 4.27 -4.47 -21.61
N VAL A 494 4.81 -4.35 -20.41
CA VAL A 494 6.22 -4.64 -20.14
C VAL A 494 6.49 -6.14 -20.15
N LEU A 495 5.67 -6.95 -19.46
CA LEU A 495 5.90 -8.40 -19.40
C LEU A 495 5.75 -9.06 -20.78
N VAL A 496 4.71 -8.71 -21.53
CA VAL A 496 4.52 -9.24 -22.90
C VAL A 496 5.63 -8.72 -23.83
N GLY A 497 6.09 -7.48 -23.64
CA GLY A 497 7.24 -6.93 -24.37
C GLY A 497 8.53 -7.70 -24.10
N ILE A 498 8.84 -8.02 -22.84
CA ILE A 498 10.00 -8.85 -22.45
C ILE A 498 9.89 -10.24 -23.08
N TRP A 499 8.72 -10.87 -22.98
CA TRP A 499 8.47 -12.18 -23.56
C TRP A 499 8.64 -12.19 -25.08
N ALA A 500 8.00 -11.26 -25.79
CA ALA A 500 8.04 -11.15 -27.25
C ALA A 500 9.46 -10.85 -27.74
N SER A 501 10.14 -9.90 -27.08
CA SER A 501 11.55 -9.59 -27.33
C SER A 501 12.44 -10.84 -27.17
N GLY A 502 12.15 -11.71 -26.20
CA GLY A 502 12.92 -12.94 -26.02
C GLY A 502 12.69 -13.93 -27.16
N VAL A 503 11.44 -14.13 -27.58
CA VAL A 503 11.08 -15.00 -28.71
C VAL A 503 11.75 -14.52 -30.00
N GLU A 504 11.73 -13.23 -30.28
CA GLU A 504 12.38 -12.62 -31.46
C GLU A 504 13.91 -12.80 -31.46
N ASN A 505 14.52 -12.86 -30.27
CA ASN A 505 15.96 -13.12 -30.13
C ASN A 505 16.30 -14.63 -30.04
N GLY A 506 15.33 -15.51 -30.27
CA GLY A 506 15.50 -16.96 -30.32
C GLY A 506 15.49 -17.66 -28.94
N LEU A 507 14.95 -17.01 -27.91
CA LEU A 507 14.64 -17.64 -26.62
C LEU A 507 13.27 -18.35 -26.71
N GLY A 508 13.13 -19.51 -26.06
CA GLY A 508 11.88 -20.31 -26.09
C GLY A 508 11.77 -21.33 -27.25
N VAL A 509 12.79 -21.45 -28.09
CA VAL A 509 12.97 -22.62 -28.98
C VAL A 509 13.74 -23.69 -28.21
N GLU A 510 13.26 -24.93 -28.18
CA GLU A 510 14.08 -26.10 -27.78
C GLU A 510 15.25 -26.21 -28.74
N VAL A 511 16.33 -25.50 -28.43
CA VAL A 511 17.62 -25.70 -29.09
C VAL A 511 18.33 -26.74 -28.26
N ASP A 512 18.69 -27.88 -28.88
CA ASP A 512 19.56 -28.90 -28.32
C ASP A 512 20.65 -28.26 -27.45
N LEU A 513 20.55 -28.46 -26.13
CA LEU A 513 21.50 -27.99 -25.13
C LEU A 513 22.93 -28.47 -25.41
N HIS A 514 23.09 -29.42 -26.34
CA HIS A 514 24.33 -30.06 -26.73
C HIS A 514 25.20 -29.29 -27.74
N LYS A 515 24.76 -28.15 -28.31
CA LYS A 515 25.53 -27.43 -29.34
C LYS A 515 26.31 -26.19 -28.93
N GLY A 516 26.44 -25.86 -27.63
CA GLY A 516 27.41 -24.86 -27.15
C GLY A 516 27.34 -23.44 -27.77
N HIS A 517 26.26 -23.09 -28.46
CA HIS A 517 26.11 -21.79 -29.12
C HIS A 517 25.53 -20.77 -28.13
N PHE A 518 26.41 -20.14 -27.35
CA PHE A 518 26.06 -19.00 -26.50
C PHE A 518 25.93 -17.73 -27.35
N ARG A 519 24.79 -17.05 -27.25
CA ARG A 519 24.58 -15.71 -27.83
C ARG A 519 24.70 -14.66 -26.74
N CYS A 520 25.19 -13.48 -27.10
CA CYS A 520 25.21 -12.31 -26.23
C CYS A 520 23.83 -11.64 -26.25
N PHE A 521 23.27 -11.43 -25.06
CA PHE A 521 21.98 -10.81 -24.77
C PHE A 521 22.12 -9.52 -23.94
N THR A 522 23.32 -8.97 -23.76
CA THR A 522 23.60 -7.83 -22.85
C THR A 522 22.63 -6.67 -23.09
N LYS A 523 22.52 -6.20 -24.33
CA LYS A 523 21.60 -5.10 -24.70
C LYS A 523 20.13 -5.44 -24.48
N VAL A 524 19.76 -6.72 -24.63
CA VAL A 524 18.39 -7.20 -24.41
C VAL A 524 18.06 -7.19 -22.92
N ILE A 525 18.96 -7.70 -22.08
CA ILE A 525 18.83 -7.71 -20.62
C ILE A 525 18.82 -6.29 -20.07
N GLU A 526 19.74 -5.41 -20.50
CA GLU A 526 19.78 -4.00 -20.08
C GLU A 526 18.45 -3.29 -20.37
N ARG A 527 17.88 -3.57 -21.54
CA ARG A 527 16.58 -3.04 -21.93
C ARG A 527 15.45 -3.58 -21.05
N TRP A 528 15.35 -4.90 -20.87
CA TRP A 528 14.33 -5.51 -20.01
C TRP A 528 14.42 -4.99 -18.56
N ARG A 529 15.64 -4.85 -18.05
CA ARG A 529 15.93 -4.28 -16.74
C ARG A 529 15.43 -2.84 -16.65
N SER A 530 15.73 -2.02 -17.65
CA SER A 530 15.28 -0.62 -17.70
C SER A 530 13.75 -0.52 -17.79
N ASP A 531 13.12 -1.28 -18.69
CA ASP A 531 11.67 -1.29 -18.87
C ASP A 531 10.94 -1.75 -17.60
N LEU A 532 11.45 -2.79 -16.92
CA LEU A 532 10.91 -3.27 -15.64
C LEU A 532 11.12 -2.25 -14.52
N LYS A 533 12.30 -1.62 -14.44
CA LYS A 533 12.58 -0.60 -13.43
C LYS A 533 11.59 0.57 -13.56
N VAL A 534 11.38 1.08 -14.77
CA VAL A 534 10.42 2.17 -15.04
C VAL A 534 9.01 1.76 -14.64
N LEU A 535 8.60 0.51 -14.91
CA LEU A 535 7.30 0.01 -14.45
C LEU A 535 7.19 -0.04 -12.93
N MET A 536 8.17 -0.64 -12.24
CA MET A 536 8.13 -0.77 -10.78
C MET A 536 8.20 0.60 -10.09
N ASP A 537 9.02 1.52 -10.60
CA ASP A 537 9.07 2.92 -10.13
C ASP A 537 7.73 3.63 -10.33
N TRP A 538 7.02 3.36 -11.43
CA TRP A 538 5.69 3.92 -11.68
C TRP A 538 4.61 3.26 -10.79
N LEU A 539 4.63 1.95 -10.60
CA LEU A 539 3.68 1.25 -9.73
C LEU A 539 3.84 1.66 -8.27
N ASP A 540 5.08 1.82 -7.83
CA ASP A 540 5.47 2.35 -6.51
C ASP A 540 4.74 1.67 -5.33
N TRP A 541 4.58 0.33 -5.38
CA TRP A 541 3.80 -0.42 -4.40
C TRP A 541 4.51 -0.57 -3.05
N SER A 542 3.79 -0.28 -1.95
CA SER A 542 4.31 -0.36 -0.57
C SER A 542 4.75 -1.76 -0.15
N VAL A 543 4.25 -2.81 -0.79
CA VAL A 543 4.63 -4.21 -0.51
C VAL A 543 6.11 -4.51 -0.82
N TRP A 544 6.73 -3.74 -1.72
CA TRP A 544 8.16 -3.88 -2.03
C TRP A 544 9.06 -3.13 -1.06
N VAL A 545 8.51 -2.27 -0.20
CA VAL A 545 9.25 -1.63 0.89
C VAL A 545 9.19 -2.54 2.10
N LYS A 546 10.27 -3.27 2.33
CA LYS A 546 10.40 -4.27 3.39
C LYS A 546 11.87 -4.40 3.80
N CYS A 547 12.11 -4.96 4.96
CA CYS A 547 13.46 -5.23 5.44
C CYS A 547 14.08 -6.34 4.59
N VAL A 548 15.25 -6.05 4.02
CA VAL A 548 16.03 -7.00 3.21
C VAL A 548 17.47 -7.00 3.74
N PRO A 549 17.98 -8.12 4.30
CA PRO A 549 17.28 -9.39 4.53
C PRO A 549 16.11 -9.27 5.52
N PRO A 550 15.20 -10.26 5.57
CA PRO A 550 14.17 -10.32 6.61
C PRO A 550 14.78 -10.26 8.01
N CYS A 551 14.08 -9.60 8.92
CA CYS A 551 14.55 -9.41 10.30
C CYS A 551 14.68 -10.72 11.07
N HIS A 552 15.53 -10.72 12.09
CA HIS A 552 15.71 -11.86 12.98
C HIS A 552 14.43 -12.14 13.81
N PHE A 553 14.36 -13.31 14.44
CA PHE A 553 13.17 -13.77 15.16
C PHE A 553 12.74 -12.84 16.32
N ASP A 554 13.73 -12.27 17.01
CA ASP A 554 13.54 -11.29 18.08
C ASP A 554 13.45 -9.85 17.56
N GLU A 555 13.37 -9.65 16.25
CA GLU A 555 13.25 -8.36 15.60
C GLU A 555 11.91 -8.22 14.85
N ILE A 556 11.53 -6.99 14.57
CA ILE A 556 10.39 -6.64 13.75
C ILE A 556 10.84 -5.67 12.66
N CYS A 557 10.29 -5.85 11.46
CA CYS A 557 10.50 -4.88 10.41
C CYS A 557 9.64 -3.66 10.69
N TYR A 558 10.29 -2.50 10.74
CA TYR A 558 9.68 -1.24 11.09
C TYR A 558 9.99 -0.19 10.03
N LEU A 559 8.96 0.55 9.61
CA LEU A 559 9.09 1.75 8.78
C LEU A 559 8.98 3.00 9.66
N PRO A 560 10.03 3.84 9.75
CA PRO A 560 10.02 5.06 10.55
C PRO A 560 8.74 5.91 10.40
N THR A 561 8.10 6.26 11.52
CA THR A 561 6.84 7.02 11.61
C THR A 561 6.87 8.13 12.67
N TRP A 562 5.79 8.90 12.77
CA TRP A 562 5.65 10.20 13.46
C TRP A 562 6.08 10.26 14.94
N VAL A 563 5.98 9.17 15.71
CA VAL A 563 6.47 9.12 17.11
C VAL A 563 8.00 9.08 17.19
N PHE A 564 8.64 8.64 16.12
CA PHE A 564 10.08 8.38 16.05
C PHE A 564 10.79 9.28 15.04
N PHE A 565 10.08 10.23 14.41
CA PHE A 565 10.76 11.32 13.70
C PHE A 565 11.37 12.24 14.75
N PRO A 566 12.69 12.52 14.69
CA PRO A 566 13.30 13.50 15.57
C PRO A 566 12.53 14.82 15.50
N ALA A 567 12.14 15.35 16.66
CA ALA A 567 11.77 16.74 16.77
C ALA A 567 13.05 17.55 16.53
N ASP A 568 13.07 18.26 15.40
CA ASP A 568 14.09 19.21 14.94
C ASP A 568 15.24 18.69 14.05
N ASN A 569 15.34 19.38 12.90
CA ASN A 569 16.55 19.80 12.19
C ASN A 569 17.45 18.76 11.52
N ASP A 570 16.93 18.09 10.50
CA ASP A 570 17.78 17.78 9.33
C ASP A 570 17.39 18.66 8.15
N ASN A 571 18.24 19.66 7.87
CA ASN A 571 18.24 20.53 6.68
C ASN A 571 18.30 19.76 5.34
N ASN A 572 18.31 18.42 5.37
CA ASN A 572 18.38 17.57 4.20
C ASN A 572 17.03 16.91 3.82
N GLY A 573 15.96 17.08 4.61
CA GLY A 573 14.60 16.61 4.25
C GLY A 573 14.46 15.10 4.00
N GLY A 574 15.51 14.29 4.19
CA GLY A 574 15.57 12.89 3.74
C GLY A 574 14.69 11.94 4.55
N TRP A 575 14.62 12.10 5.88
CA TRP A 575 13.86 11.21 6.76
C TRP A 575 12.34 11.36 6.60
N LEU A 576 11.86 12.57 6.31
CA LEU A 576 10.44 12.88 6.10
C LEU A 576 9.96 12.50 4.70
N THR A 577 10.88 12.26 3.74
CA THR A 577 10.53 12.08 2.33
C THR A 577 10.74 10.66 1.82
N ARG A 578 11.61 9.83 2.43
CA ARG A 578 11.81 8.40 2.09
C ARG A 578 12.32 7.58 3.29
N PRO A 579 11.50 7.30 4.31
CA PRO A 579 11.87 6.37 5.37
C PRO A 579 12.19 4.99 4.77
N GLU A 580 13.37 4.46 5.10
CA GLU A 580 13.78 3.11 4.76
C GLU A 580 13.43 2.17 5.94
N PRO A 581 12.89 0.97 5.66
CA PRO A 581 12.54 0.02 6.69
C PRO A 581 13.78 -0.55 7.37
N LYS A 582 13.72 -0.70 8.69
CA LYS A 582 14.81 -1.22 9.52
C LYS A 582 14.31 -2.33 10.44
N CYS A 583 15.19 -3.27 10.74
CA CYS A 583 14.91 -4.28 11.76
C CYS A 583 15.13 -3.68 13.15
N TRP A 584 14.16 -3.90 14.03
CA TRP A 584 14.19 -3.39 15.40
C TRP A 584 13.85 -4.49 16.39
N THR A 585 14.61 -4.62 17.48
CA THR A 585 14.45 -5.68 18.46
C THR A 585 13.13 -5.55 19.22
N ARG A 586 12.30 -6.61 19.19
CA ARG A 586 11.04 -6.78 19.95
C ARG A 586 11.27 -6.87 21.46
N VAL A 587 12.49 -7.24 21.87
CA VAL A 587 12.90 -7.54 23.24
C VAL A 587 14.20 -6.80 23.57
N HIS A 588 14.17 -5.52 23.98
CA HIS A 588 14.73 -5.03 25.26
C HIS A 588 14.81 -3.50 25.44
N PRO A 589 14.88 -3.06 26.71
CA PRO A 589 16.15 -2.47 27.16
C PRO A 589 16.57 -2.97 28.57
N LEU A 590 17.36 -4.06 28.62
CA LEU A 590 18.20 -4.53 29.74
C LEU A 590 19.40 -5.22 29.06
N ARG A 591 20.23 -4.43 28.39
CA ARG A 591 21.65 -4.74 28.26
C ARG A 591 22.44 -3.48 28.53
#